data_AF-A0A7W1IJM4-F1
#
_entry.id   AF-A0A7W1IJM4-F1
#
_cell.length_a   1.000
_cell.length_b   1.000
_cell.length_c   1.000
_cell.angle_alpha   90.00
_cell.angle_beta   90.00
_cell.angle_gamma   90.00
#
_symmetry.space_group_name_H-M   'P 1'
#
loop_
_entity.id
_entity.type
_entity.pdbx_description
1 polymer ?
#
loop_
_entity_poly.entity_id
_entity_poly.type
_entity_poly.pdbx_seq_one_letter_code
_entity_poly.pdbx_strand_id
1 'polypeptide(L)'
;MTAPRHPLIPSSHLGHSAEPARRFRLLEQVRNRLQERRYSPRTTIAYVGWIRRYVIHHGRRHPRDLGPEAVRDFLSHLATVEHVAASTQNVALAALLFLYDQVLSQPLERIEGIAPARRSRYVPTVLSQCEVRALLHELSDPLRLCVELMYGGGLRVSECVSLRNKDVDLDRRELVVRGGKGGNDRRVP
;
A
#
# COMPACT_ATOMS: atom_id res chain seq x y z
N MET A 1 23.25 32.03 54.25
CA MET A 1 22.91 30.86 53.40
C MET A 1 22.31 31.41 52.12
N THR A 2 23.12 31.52 51.07
CA THR A 2 22.82 32.30 49.86
C THR A 2 22.58 31.32 48.71
N ALA A 3 21.34 31.22 48.22
CA ALA A 3 20.99 30.36 47.10
C ALA A 3 21.52 30.96 45.77
N PRO A 4 22.04 30.15 44.83
CA PRO A 4 22.57 30.66 43.58
C PRO A 4 21.42 31.05 42.62
N ARG A 5 21.53 32.25 42.04
CA ARG A 5 20.68 32.73 40.95
C ARG A 5 21.06 31.98 39.67
N HIS A 6 20.23 31.04 39.24
CA HIS A 6 20.31 30.51 37.87
C HIS A 6 19.99 31.64 36.87
N PRO A 7 20.79 31.83 35.80
CA PRO A 7 20.46 32.81 34.78
C PRO A 7 19.18 32.38 34.05
N LEU A 8 18.19 33.28 34.02
CA LEU A 8 16.98 33.13 33.22
C LEU A 8 17.40 33.10 31.74
N ILE A 9 17.21 31.96 31.08
CA ILE A 9 17.40 31.85 29.63
C ILE A 9 16.39 32.81 28.97
N PRO A 10 16.82 33.75 28.10
CA PRO A 10 15.91 34.65 27.41
C PRO A 10 14.91 33.88 26.54
N SER A 11 13.62 34.23 26.63
CA SER A 11 12.50 33.62 25.89
C SER A 11 12.63 33.69 24.36
N SER A 12 13.60 34.45 23.83
CA SER A 12 13.92 34.58 22.41
C SER A 12 14.51 33.30 21.79
N HIS A 13 14.89 32.30 22.60
CA HIS A 13 15.41 31.01 22.11
C HIS A 13 14.35 29.90 21.94
N LEU A 14 13.08 30.13 22.30
CA LEU A 14 11.97 29.19 22.05
C LEU A 14 11.40 29.27 20.62
N GLY A 15 12.02 30.08 19.76
CA GLY A 15 11.57 30.29 18.39
C GLY A 15 12.34 29.47 17.36
N HIS A 16 12.54 28.16 17.53
CA HIS A 16 13.07 27.30 16.45
C HIS A 16 12.20 26.04 16.25
N SER A 17 11.46 26.06 15.13
CA SER A 17 11.20 24.91 14.25
C SER A 17 10.33 23.75 14.77
N ALA A 18 9.02 23.98 14.94
CA ALA A 18 8.02 22.92 15.15
C ALA A 18 7.72 22.05 13.89
N GLU A 19 8.40 22.25 12.77
CA GLU A 19 8.06 21.67 11.47
C GLU A 19 8.42 20.19 11.23
N PRO A 20 9.54 19.62 11.76
CA PRO A 20 9.86 18.21 11.53
C PRO A 20 9.01 17.29 12.42
N ALA A 21 8.82 17.68 13.68
CA ALA A 21 8.14 16.86 14.69
C ALA A 21 6.65 16.62 14.37
N ARG A 22 5.99 17.55 13.67
CA ARG A 22 4.60 17.36 13.18
C ARG A 22 4.53 16.40 11.99
N ARG A 23 5.56 16.39 11.12
CA ARG A 23 5.62 15.56 9.91
C ARG A 23 5.86 14.09 10.22
N PHE A 24 6.78 13.80 11.16
CA PHE A 24 6.99 12.43 11.64
C PHE A 24 5.72 11.87 12.30
N ARG A 25 4.96 12.71 13.01
CA ARG A 25 3.67 12.32 13.61
C ARG A 25 2.59 11.97 12.58
N LEU A 26 2.48 12.67 11.45
CA LEU A 26 1.41 12.39 10.48
C LEU A 26 1.53 10.98 9.88
N LEU A 27 2.72 10.62 9.38
CA LEU A 27 2.91 9.31 8.77
C LEU A 27 2.83 8.18 9.81
N GLU A 28 3.21 8.46 11.05
CA GLU A 28 3.03 7.54 12.17
C GLU A 28 1.55 7.36 12.52
N GLN A 29 0.77 8.44 12.60
CA GLN A 29 -0.69 8.38 12.79
C GLN A 29 -1.37 7.57 11.68
N VAL A 30 -0.97 7.78 10.42
CA VAL A 30 -1.46 7.00 9.28
C VAL A 30 -1.16 5.51 9.47
N ARG A 31 0.08 5.15 9.85
CA ARG A 31 0.47 3.74 10.09
C ARG A 31 -0.34 3.12 11.23
N ASN A 32 -0.45 3.82 12.36
CA ASN A 32 -1.21 3.35 13.51
C ASN A 32 -2.67 3.12 13.14
N ARG A 33 -3.29 4.06 12.41
CA ARG A 33 -4.67 3.94 11.97
C ARG A 33 -4.91 2.80 10.98
N LEU A 34 -3.94 2.56 10.08
CA LEU A 34 -3.98 1.42 9.15
C LEU A 34 -3.85 0.08 9.90
N GLN A 35 -3.00 0.03 10.92
CA GLN A 35 -2.82 -1.16 11.77
C GLN A 35 -4.06 -1.45 12.63
N GLU A 36 -4.64 -0.43 13.28
CA GLU A 36 -5.89 -0.55 14.04
C GLU A 36 -7.02 -1.15 13.19
N ARG A 37 -7.11 -0.72 11.93
CA ARG A 37 -8.07 -1.21 10.95
C ARG A 37 -7.66 -2.51 10.25
N ARG A 38 -6.55 -3.14 10.70
CA ARG A 38 -6.04 -4.44 10.22
C ARG A 38 -5.77 -4.48 8.71
N TYR A 39 -5.33 -3.35 8.14
CA TYR A 39 -4.87 -3.34 6.75
C TYR A 39 -3.59 -4.18 6.60
N SER A 40 -3.42 -4.79 5.43
CA SER A 40 -2.21 -5.57 5.15
C SER A 40 -0.94 -4.69 5.22
N PRO A 41 0.23 -5.26 5.55
CA PRO A 41 1.50 -4.54 5.51
C PRO A 41 1.78 -3.89 4.15
N ARG A 42 1.43 -4.60 3.07
CA ARG A 42 1.57 -4.10 1.69
C ARG A 42 0.71 -2.87 1.43
N THR A 43 -0.55 -2.89 1.89
CA THR A 43 -1.43 -1.72 1.79
C THR A 43 -0.90 -0.56 2.61
N THR A 44 -0.36 -0.83 3.79
CA THR A 44 0.24 0.19 4.66
C THR A 44 1.40 0.90 3.97
N ILE A 45 2.33 0.14 3.39
CA ILE A 45 3.46 0.67 2.63
C ILE A 45 2.97 1.52 1.45
N ALA A 46 2.00 1.01 0.68
CA ALA A 46 1.45 1.72 -0.46
C ALA A 46 0.81 3.05 -0.06
N TYR A 47 -0.05 3.05 0.97
CA TYR A 47 -0.77 4.25 1.40
C TYR A 47 0.18 5.30 1.95
N VAL A 48 1.11 4.91 2.83
CA VAL A 48 2.15 5.82 3.36
C VAL A 48 3.00 6.39 2.22
N GLY A 49 3.35 5.57 1.22
CA GLY A 49 4.08 6.01 0.04
C GLY A 49 3.33 7.09 -0.75
N TRP A 50 2.05 6.87 -1.05
CA TRP A 50 1.22 7.83 -1.78
C TRP A 50 0.99 9.12 -1.01
N ILE A 51 0.70 9.02 0.30
CA ILE A 51 0.52 10.19 1.16
C ILE A 51 1.80 11.01 1.25
N ARG A 52 2.96 10.35 1.37
CA ARG A 52 4.26 11.04 1.35
C ARG A 52 4.49 11.77 0.04
N ARG A 53 4.19 11.15 -1.10
CA ARG A 53 4.32 11.78 -2.42
C ARG A 53 3.40 13.00 -2.57
N TYR A 54 2.15 12.87 -2.14
CA TYR A 54 1.19 13.97 -2.10
C TYR A 54 1.69 15.17 -1.28
N VAL A 55 2.22 14.91 -0.08
CA VAL A 55 2.80 15.96 0.77
C VAL A 55 4.00 16.63 0.10
N ILE A 56 4.88 15.86 -0.56
CA ILE A 56 6.04 16.41 -1.27
C ILE A 56 5.61 17.26 -2.46
N HIS A 57 4.63 16.79 -3.25
CA HIS A 57 4.06 17.53 -4.40
C HIS A 57 3.55 18.91 -4.00
N HIS A 58 2.90 19.01 -2.83
CA HIS A 58 2.37 20.26 -2.29
C HIS A 58 3.37 21.06 -1.43
N GLY A 59 4.68 20.88 -1.66
CA GLY A 59 5.72 21.66 -1.00
C GLY A 59 5.88 21.37 0.50
N ARG A 60 5.55 20.15 0.94
CA ARG A 60 5.56 19.72 2.34
C ARG A 60 4.59 20.47 3.25
N ARG A 61 3.54 21.07 2.68
CA ARG A 61 2.39 21.60 3.42
C ARG A 61 1.62 20.47 4.10
N HIS A 62 1.03 20.76 5.26
CA HIS A 62 0.27 19.75 5.99
C HIS A 62 -1.07 19.48 5.26
N PRO A 63 -1.47 18.22 5.05
CA PRO A 63 -2.72 17.91 4.34
C PRO A 63 -4.00 18.51 4.92
N ARG A 64 -4.05 18.84 6.21
CA ARG A 64 -5.17 19.59 6.81
C ARG A 64 -5.36 20.99 6.23
N ASP A 65 -4.28 21.58 5.73
CA ASP A 65 -4.30 22.92 5.13
C ASP A 65 -4.57 22.83 3.61
N LEU A 66 -4.76 21.62 3.09
CA LEU A 66 -5.01 21.33 1.69
C LEU A 66 -6.47 20.91 1.51
N GLY A 67 -7.11 21.46 0.48
CA GLY A 67 -8.50 21.14 0.14
C GLY A 67 -8.63 20.03 -0.92
N PRO A 68 -9.86 19.73 -1.34
CA PRO A 68 -10.14 18.76 -2.42
C PRO A 68 -9.45 19.12 -3.75
N GLU A 69 -9.25 20.41 -4.03
CA GLU A 69 -8.54 20.86 -5.23
C GLU A 69 -7.06 20.45 -5.24
N ALA A 70 -6.40 20.37 -4.08
CA ALA A 70 -5.04 19.87 -4.01
C ALA A 70 -4.97 18.37 -4.31
N VAL A 71 -5.99 17.61 -3.95
CA VAL A 71 -6.11 16.19 -4.33
C VAL A 71 -6.33 16.04 -5.83
N ARG A 72 -7.20 16.85 -6.42
CA ARG A 72 -7.43 16.90 -7.87
C ARG A 72 -6.15 17.22 -8.64
N ASP A 73 -5.45 18.27 -8.23
CA ASP A 73 -4.19 18.70 -8.82
C ASP A 73 -3.15 17.56 -8.80
N PHE A 74 -2.96 16.92 -7.64
CA PHE A 74 -2.01 15.82 -7.52
C PHE A 74 -2.39 14.62 -8.41
N LEU A 75 -3.67 14.22 -8.43
CA LEU A 75 -4.09 13.10 -9.27
C LEU A 75 -4.00 13.43 -10.76
N SER A 76 -4.28 14.68 -11.16
CA SER A 76 -4.06 15.15 -12.53
C SER A 76 -2.59 15.09 -12.90
N HIS A 77 -1.69 15.58 -12.04
CA HIS A 77 -0.24 15.49 -12.24
C HIS A 77 0.23 14.05 -12.44
N LEU A 78 -0.27 13.11 -11.64
CA LEU A 78 0.03 11.69 -11.81
C LEU A 78 -0.38 11.14 -13.19
N ALA A 79 -1.51 11.59 -13.73
CA ALA A 79 -2.02 11.11 -15.02
C ALA A 79 -1.35 11.79 -16.23
N THR A 80 -1.11 13.10 -16.14
CA THR A 80 -0.67 13.91 -17.30
C THR A 80 0.84 14.10 -17.37
N VAL A 81 1.53 14.13 -16.23
CA VAL A 81 2.99 14.34 -16.18
C VAL A 81 3.72 13.03 -15.93
N GLU A 82 3.27 12.25 -14.95
CA GLU A 82 3.90 10.96 -14.62
C GLU A 82 3.34 9.78 -15.42
N HIS A 83 2.26 9.99 -16.19
CA HIS A 83 1.61 8.98 -17.02
C HIS A 83 1.32 7.65 -16.29
N VAL A 84 0.96 7.71 -15.01
CA VAL A 84 0.70 6.50 -14.23
C VAL A 84 -0.56 5.79 -14.73
N ALA A 85 -0.56 4.46 -14.65
CA ALA A 85 -1.73 3.66 -14.99
C ALA A 85 -2.95 4.02 -14.12
N ALA A 86 -4.15 3.88 -14.68
CA ALA A 86 -5.43 4.11 -14.00
C ALA A 86 -5.54 3.33 -12.67
N SER A 87 -5.07 2.08 -12.63
CA SER A 87 -5.05 1.27 -11.41
C SER A 87 -4.17 1.88 -10.31
N THR A 88 -3.03 2.45 -10.69
CA THR A 88 -2.09 3.14 -9.79
C THR A 88 -2.71 4.42 -9.23
N GLN A 89 -3.35 5.23 -10.08
CA GLN A 89 -4.06 6.44 -9.65
C GLN A 89 -5.19 6.12 -8.66
N ASN A 90 -5.91 5.01 -8.87
CA ASN A 90 -6.94 4.56 -7.94
C ASN A 90 -6.38 4.19 -6.55
N VAL A 91 -5.18 3.60 -6.47
CA VAL A 91 -4.53 3.32 -5.19
C VAL A 91 -4.12 4.63 -4.50
N ALA A 92 -3.62 5.61 -5.26
CA ALA A 92 -3.29 6.93 -4.73
C ALA A 92 -4.56 7.64 -4.19
N LEU A 93 -5.64 7.67 -4.97
CA LEU A 93 -6.93 8.22 -4.55
C LEU A 93 -7.45 7.57 -3.27
N ALA A 94 -7.44 6.23 -3.20
CA ALA A 94 -7.89 5.51 -2.01
C ALA A 94 -7.06 5.85 -0.77
N ALA A 95 -5.74 6.01 -0.93
CA ALA A 95 -4.86 6.43 0.16
C ALA A 95 -5.17 7.85 0.66
N LEU A 96 -5.49 8.77 -0.25
CA LEU A 96 -5.85 10.15 0.09
C LEU A 96 -7.23 10.23 0.75
N LEU A 97 -8.24 9.52 0.21
CA LEU A 97 -9.55 9.43 0.87
C LEU A 97 -9.41 8.86 2.29
N PHE A 98 -8.60 7.81 2.47
CA PHE A 98 -8.30 7.26 3.79
C PHE A 98 -7.63 8.30 4.72
N LEU A 99 -6.66 9.06 4.24
CA LEU A 99 -6.00 10.10 5.03
C LEU A 99 -7.02 11.12 5.56
N TYR A 100 -7.83 11.68 4.67
CA TYR A 100 -8.78 12.75 5.02
C TYR A 100 -9.91 12.26 5.92
N ASP A 101 -10.50 11.11 5.58
CA ASP A 101 -11.61 10.53 6.33
C ASP A 101 -11.16 9.93 7.67
N GLN A 102 -10.13 9.08 7.65
CA GLN A 102 -9.80 8.21 8.79
C GLN A 102 -8.72 8.76 9.74
N VAL A 103 -7.87 9.67 9.27
CA VAL A 103 -6.77 10.23 10.06
C VAL A 103 -7.04 11.68 10.41
N LEU A 104 -7.48 12.49 9.44
CA LEU A 104 -7.68 13.92 9.65
C LEU A 104 -9.06 14.28 10.19
N SER A 105 -10.04 13.36 10.06
CA SER A 105 -11.46 13.61 10.38
C SER A 105 -12.03 14.81 9.63
N GLN A 106 -11.56 15.01 8.40
CA GLN A 106 -11.97 16.05 7.48
C GLN A 106 -12.32 15.37 6.16
N PRO A 107 -13.47 14.67 6.08
CA PRO A 107 -13.84 13.95 4.87
C PRO A 107 -13.93 14.94 3.71
N LEU A 108 -13.30 14.59 2.60
CA LEU A 108 -13.44 15.37 1.38
C LEU A 108 -14.86 15.18 0.88
N GLU A 109 -15.59 16.28 0.71
CA GLU A 109 -16.84 16.26 -0.06
C GLU A 109 -16.56 15.70 -1.46
N ARG A 110 -17.60 15.13 -2.10
CA ARG A 110 -17.51 14.49 -3.42
C ARG A 110 -16.70 15.38 -4.37
N ILE A 111 -15.50 14.94 -4.71
CA ILE A 111 -14.63 15.71 -5.59
C ILE A 111 -15.11 15.49 -7.02
N GLU A 112 -15.89 16.44 -7.53
CA GLU A 112 -16.38 16.41 -8.90
C GLU A 112 -15.21 16.22 -9.88
N GLY A 113 -15.32 15.35 -10.88
CA GLY A 113 -14.24 15.10 -11.85
C GLY A 113 -13.15 14.11 -11.41
N ILE A 114 -13.12 13.67 -10.15
CA ILE A 114 -12.28 12.54 -9.71
C ILE A 114 -13.14 11.28 -9.71
N ALA A 115 -13.48 10.81 -10.91
CA ALA A 115 -14.01 9.45 -11.05
C ALA A 115 -12.85 8.45 -10.89
N PRO A 116 -13.06 7.27 -10.27
CA PRO A 116 -12.07 6.20 -10.30
C PRO A 116 -11.64 5.97 -11.75
N ALA A 117 -10.34 6.06 -12.01
CA ALA A 117 -9.83 5.92 -13.36
C ALA A 117 -10.25 4.56 -13.90
N ARG A 118 -10.92 4.55 -15.07
CA ARG A 118 -11.43 3.33 -15.67
C ARG A 118 -10.29 2.35 -15.85
N ARG A 119 -10.38 1.20 -15.18
CA ARG A 119 -9.45 0.09 -15.44
C ARG A 119 -9.71 -0.39 -16.87
N SER A 120 -8.70 -0.27 -17.72
CA SER A 120 -8.71 -0.99 -19.00
C SER A 120 -8.90 -2.47 -18.70
N ARG A 121 -9.97 -3.08 -19.24
CA ARG A 121 -10.21 -4.52 -19.15
C ARG A 121 -9.35 -5.19 -20.19
N TYR A 122 -8.11 -5.53 -19.82
CA TYR A 122 -7.32 -6.45 -20.63
C TYR A 122 -7.95 -7.84 -20.53
N VAL A 123 -8.19 -8.47 -21.67
CA VAL A 123 -8.47 -9.91 -21.73
C VAL A 123 -7.19 -10.60 -21.24
N PRO A 124 -7.26 -11.52 -20.25
CA PRO A 124 -6.08 -12.25 -19.82
C PRO A 124 -5.55 -13.08 -20.99
N THR A 125 -4.33 -12.79 -21.45
CA THR A 125 -3.61 -13.71 -22.33
C THR A 125 -3.13 -14.88 -21.49
N VAL A 126 -3.56 -16.09 -21.84
CA VAL A 126 -3.15 -17.33 -21.17
C VAL A 126 -2.12 -18.06 -22.02
N LEU A 127 -1.14 -18.69 -21.37
CA LEU A 127 -0.18 -19.55 -22.06
C LEU A 127 -0.86 -20.85 -22.51
N SER A 128 -0.54 -21.30 -23.71
CA SER A 128 -0.87 -22.64 -24.20
C SER A 128 -0.08 -23.71 -23.42
N GLN A 129 -0.56 -24.96 -23.47
CA GLN A 129 0.12 -26.08 -22.83
C GLN A 129 1.55 -26.29 -23.35
N CYS A 130 1.80 -26.00 -24.63
CA CYS A 130 3.13 -26.08 -25.23
C CYS A 130 4.08 -25.01 -24.66
N GLU A 131 3.60 -23.76 -24.53
CA GLU A 131 4.38 -22.67 -23.94
C GLU A 131 4.68 -22.91 -22.46
N VAL A 132 3.71 -23.44 -21.70
CA VAL A 132 3.94 -23.82 -20.30
C VAL A 132 5.01 -24.90 -20.19
N ARG A 133 4.96 -25.92 -21.06
CA ARG A 133 5.96 -27.00 -21.07
C ARG A 133 7.36 -26.48 -21.40
N ALA A 134 7.46 -25.62 -22.41
CA ALA A 134 8.72 -24.97 -22.78
C ALA A 134 9.26 -24.12 -21.62
N LEU A 135 8.40 -23.35 -20.95
CA LEU A 135 8.77 -22.55 -19.79
C LEU A 135 9.30 -23.43 -18.64
N LEU A 136 8.59 -24.52 -18.30
CA LEU A 136 9.01 -25.43 -17.23
C LEU A 136 10.33 -26.16 -17.52
N HIS A 137 10.64 -26.39 -18.79
CA HIS A 137 11.91 -27.01 -19.20
C HIS A 137 13.13 -26.12 -18.91
N GLU A 138 12.97 -24.80 -19.02
CA GLU A 138 14.03 -23.82 -18.80
C GLU A 138 14.21 -23.44 -17.32
N LEU A 139 13.30 -23.85 -16.44
CA LEU A 139 13.34 -23.52 -15.01
C LEU A 139 14.07 -24.60 -14.21
N SER A 140 14.87 -24.15 -13.25
CA SER A 140 15.48 -24.99 -12.22
C SER A 140 14.78 -24.86 -10.87
N ASP A 141 15.00 -25.82 -9.98
CA ASP A 141 14.49 -25.75 -8.61
C ASP A 141 15.17 -24.63 -7.80
N PRO A 142 14.42 -23.95 -6.90
CA PRO A 142 13.04 -24.24 -6.48
C PRO A 142 11.94 -23.57 -7.33
N LEU A 143 12.32 -22.78 -8.35
CA LEU A 143 11.35 -22.01 -9.14
C LEU A 143 10.47 -22.90 -9.99
N ARG A 144 11.03 -23.96 -10.56
CA ARG A 144 10.27 -24.95 -11.32
C ARG A 144 9.13 -25.55 -10.48
N LEU A 145 9.45 -26.08 -9.30
CA LEU A 145 8.43 -26.58 -8.36
C LEU A 145 7.37 -25.51 -8.04
N CYS A 146 7.77 -24.26 -7.76
CA CYS A 146 6.81 -23.18 -7.50
C CYS A 146 5.84 -22.96 -8.67
N VAL A 147 6.35 -22.94 -9.90
CA VAL A 147 5.53 -22.74 -11.11
C VAL A 147 4.63 -23.95 -11.37
N GLU A 148 5.12 -25.18 -11.17
CA GLU A 148 4.32 -26.40 -11.28
C GLU A 148 3.16 -26.40 -10.27
N LEU A 149 3.41 -26.05 -9.01
CA LEU A 149 2.37 -25.93 -7.99
C LEU A 149 1.36 -24.84 -8.34
N MET A 150 1.83 -23.66 -8.77
CA MET A 150 0.95 -22.57 -9.17
C MET A 150 0.09 -22.92 -10.38
N TYR A 151 0.65 -23.61 -11.37
CA TYR A 151 -0.06 -24.02 -12.58
C TYR A 151 -1.06 -25.15 -12.29
N GLY A 152 -0.65 -26.17 -11.53
CA GLY A 152 -1.48 -27.35 -11.21
C GLY A 152 -2.58 -27.07 -10.19
N GLY A 153 -2.25 -26.37 -9.10
CA GLY A 153 -3.19 -26.09 -8.01
C GLY A 153 -3.86 -24.71 -8.08
N GLY A 154 -3.51 -23.88 -9.07
CA GLY A 154 -4.05 -22.53 -9.20
C GLY A 154 -3.67 -21.59 -8.05
N LEU A 155 -2.48 -21.77 -7.46
CA LEU A 155 -2.00 -20.93 -6.37
C LEU A 155 -1.59 -19.55 -6.88
N ARG A 156 -1.88 -18.51 -6.10
CA ARG A 156 -1.25 -17.20 -6.28
C ARG A 156 0.21 -17.27 -5.80
N VAL A 157 1.07 -16.41 -6.35
CA VAL A 157 2.48 -16.31 -5.93
C VAL A 157 2.61 -16.21 -4.41
N SER A 158 1.83 -15.34 -3.76
CA SER A 158 1.86 -15.18 -2.30
C SER A 158 1.45 -16.42 -1.52
N GLU A 159 0.55 -17.23 -2.08
CA GLU A 159 0.08 -18.48 -1.48
C GLU A 159 1.17 -19.56 -1.62
N CYS A 160 1.77 -19.67 -2.81
CA CYS A 160 2.87 -20.60 -3.09
C CYS A 160 4.09 -20.37 -2.18
N VAL A 161 4.55 -19.12 -2.06
CA VAL A 161 5.74 -18.79 -1.23
C VAL A 161 5.47 -18.86 0.27
N SER A 162 4.19 -18.95 0.69
CA SER A 162 3.79 -19.04 2.11
C SER A 162 3.43 -20.46 2.53
N LEU A 163 3.48 -21.44 1.62
CA LEU A 163 3.24 -22.84 1.93
C LEU A 163 4.21 -23.35 2.99
N ARG A 164 3.70 -24.21 3.87
CA ARG A 164 4.50 -24.89 4.90
C ARG A 164 4.40 -26.39 4.70
N ASN A 165 5.37 -27.15 5.21
CA ASN A 165 5.34 -28.62 5.10
C ASN A 165 4.04 -29.24 5.61
N LYS A 166 3.45 -28.68 6.68
CA LYS A 166 2.16 -29.12 7.26
C LYS A 166 0.93 -28.83 6.39
N ASP A 167 1.09 -28.06 5.33
CA ASP A 167 0.04 -27.70 4.39
C ASP A 167 0.01 -28.65 3.19
N VAL A 168 0.96 -29.59 3.11
CA VAL A 168 1.05 -30.61 2.05
C VAL A 168 0.58 -31.94 2.61
N ASP A 169 -0.51 -32.47 2.05
CA ASP A 169 -1.00 -33.81 2.32
C ASP A 169 -0.67 -34.71 1.13
N LEU A 170 0.41 -35.48 1.24
CA LEU A 170 0.89 -36.37 0.17
C LEU A 170 0.01 -37.62 0.00
N ASP A 171 -0.67 -38.05 1.07
CA ASP A 171 -1.57 -39.22 1.03
C ASP A 171 -2.82 -38.89 0.22
N ARG A 172 -3.38 -37.70 0.44
CA ARG A 172 -4.54 -37.20 -0.29
C ARG A 172 -4.18 -36.49 -1.59
N ARG A 173 -2.90 -36.15 -1.79
CA ARG A 173 -2.42 -35.30 -2.88
C ARG A 173 -3.19 -33.98 -2.91
N GLU A 174 -3.23 -33.31 -1.76
CA GLU A 174 -3.91 -32.04 -1.57
C GLU A 174 -2.98 -31.03 -0.90
N LEU A 175 -3.16 -29.75 -1.23
CA LEU A 175 -2.54 -28.63 -0.54
C LEU A 175 -3.59 -27.81 0.20
N VAL A 176 -3.27 -27.41 1.43
CA VAL A 176 -4.09 -26.52 2.26
C VAL A 176 -3.57 -25.10 2.14
N VAL A 177 -4.21 -24.29 1.30
CA VAL A 177 -3.89 -22.86 1.17
C VAL A 177 -4.53 -22.09 2.30
N ARG A 178 -3.71 -21.57 3.22
CA ARG A 178 -4.18 -20.79 4.37
C ARG A 178 -4.25 -19.30 4.10
N GLY A 179 -5.27 -18.63 4.65
CA GLY A 179 -5.37 -17.18 4.60
C GLY A 179 -5.53 -16.63 3.18
N GLY A 180 -6.31 -17.32 2.34
CA GLY A 180 -6.71 -16.80 1.03
C GLY A 180 -7.44 -15.46 1.15
N LYS A 181 -7.73 -14.80 0.02
CA LYS A 181 -8.46 -13.52 0.00
C LYS A 181 -9.74 -13.63 0.84
N GLY A 182 -9.81 -12.87 1.94
CA GLY A 182 -10.91 -12.92 2.91
C GLY A 182 -10.61 -13.69 4.21
N GLY A 183 -9.41 -14.26 4.36
CA GLY A 183 -9.03 -15.04 5.54
C GLY A 183 -9.52 -16.49 5.51
N ASN A 184 -10.09 -16.95 4.39
CA ASN A 184 -10.62 -18.30 4.26
C ASN A 184 -9.56 -19.27 3.75
N ASP A 185 -9.48 -20.42 4.43
CA ASP A 185 -8.65 -21.54 4.01
C ASP A 185 -9.36 -22.31 2.89
N ARG A 186 -8.60 -22.83 1.93
CA ARG A 186 -9.12 -23.69 0.87
C ARG A 186 -8.17 -24.84 0.57
N ARG A 187 -8.74 -25.95 0.11
CA ARG A 187 -7.96 -27.08 -0.41
C ARG A 187 -7.85 -26.96 -1.92
N VAL A 188 -6.66 -27.25 -2.42
CA VAL A 188 -6.40 -27.40 -3.85
C VAL A 188 -5.78 -28.78 -4.07
N PRO A 189 -6.06 -29.43 -5.21
CA PRO A 189 -5.37 -30.66 -5.59
C PRO A 189 -3.88 -30.41 -5.83
#